data_AF-A0A2N1Z6W5-F1
#
_entry.id   AF-A0A2N1Z6W5-F1
#
_cell.length_a   1.000
_cell.length_b   1.000
_cell.length_c   1.000
_cell.angle_alpha   90.00
_cell.angle_beta   90.00
_cell.angle_gamma   90.00
#
_symmetry.space_group_name_H-M   'P 1'
#
loop_
_entity.id
_entity.type
_entity.pdbx_description
1 polymer ?
#
loop_
_entity_poly.entity_id
_entity_poly.type
_entity_poly.pdbx_seq_one_letter_code
_entity_poly.pdbx_strand_id
1 'polypeptide(L)'
;MSTHRQQIAPRLWLLLLSLTLMPTMLLANNPPIPHPACFDGFYQADTRAPYSINLTRCSRTNARLPSFDIEGMIHYERPRGPAGELRGMLGYERLTGPGNQVLYRLHDNQGGSGSDVSLILGYEVESSGDRLLLDSHALQTGSGCQLGPAWASASSDNLSIGLNLSPASLLTVLNSPEGELPNWRNLPSDRLPRCDHCCVGVAEYHLETAPHGWQLKHLQIDDPALLLETHIDAALLDILMALGSSNEQGLQLTGSNLSSLRAQLPEHLVLAHSPIHESALLQALGFIRWPRYNPTLTTLRHQRNVQAARLWLNPDATLPAPDTPLSRDELQALRTVLQHLDNPRLHPVDESDMDSSFANFIADLKKVVTDTDGEALVRMSAPDIMLGFGGSGGHADLRMLLEHPDSAADLWWSLQHAVAPGAVLESPEAFCLPYPSCLPGSIFGRFDPQITLFVTQPQAPLRAEPSDSGAIIRVLDHEVLIIDPQRSELEDAYLPVMLRDGTQGFIARTHAHWMIDYRLSVVRGPQGWRIQSLVGGD
;
A
#
# COMPACT_ATOMS: atom_id res chain seq x y z
N MET A 1 -38.31 74.22 55.20
CA MET A 1 -39.78 74.15 55.28
C MET A 1 -40.30 73.63 53.95
N SER A 2 -41.17 72.60 54.03
CA SER A 2 -42.15 72.09 53.05
C SER A 2 -41.93 72.38 51.55
N THR A 3 -41.96 71.41 50.64
CA THR A 3 -43.16 70.64 50.22
C THR A 3 -42.68 69.62 49.17
N HIS A 4 -42.92 68.32 49.32
CA HIS A 4 -44.06 67.58 48.78
C HIS A 4 -44.47 67.91 47.33
N ARG A 5 -44.09 67.02 46.38
CA ARG A 5 -44.84 66.50 45.21
C ARG A 5 -43.89 65.55 44.47
N GLN A 6 -44.25 64.39 43.95
CA GLN A 6 -45.47 63.60 43.95
C GLN A 6 -45.05 62.23 43.38
N GLN A 7 -45.50 61.13 44.00
CA GLN A 7 -45.37 59.78 43.44
C GLN A 7 -46.25 59.66 42.18
N ILE A 8 -45.70 59.11 41.10
CA ILE A 8 -46.45 58.24 40.18
C ILE A 8 -45.64 56.97 40.00
N ALA A 9 -46.35 55.87 40.15
CA ALA A 9 -45.88 54.50 40.37
C ALA A 9 -45.76 53.73 39.02
N PRO A 10 -45.84 52.38 38.98
CA PRO A 10 -44.70 51.48 38.79
C PRO A 10 -44.88 50.63 37.52
N ARG A 11 -43.90 50.58 36.58
CA ARG A 11 -43.98 49.62 35.45
C ARG A 11 -42.70 49.38 34.65
N LEU A 12 -41.51 49.58 35.24
CA LEU A 12 -40.24 49.48 34.50
C LEU A 12 -39.14 48.65 35.19
N TRP A 13 -39.52 47.62 35.94
CA TRP A 13 -38.57 46.72 36.64
C TRP A 13 -38.75 45.23 36.30
N LEU A 14 -39.26 44.94 35.10
CA LEU A 14 -39.36 43.57 34.53
C LEU A 14 -38.74 43.43 33.13
N LEU A 15 -37.93 44.42 32.70
CA LEU A 15 -37.24 44.42 31.41
C LEU A 15 -35.70 44.51 31.52
N LEU A 16 -35.15 44.42 32.73
CA LEU A 16 -33.70 44.53 32.99
C LEU A 16 -33.07 43.24 33.57
N LEU A 17 -33.76 42.10 33.46
CA LEU A 17 -33.24 40.80 33.95
C LEU A 17 -33.37 39.66 32.92
N SER A 18 -33.31 39.99 31.63
CA SER A 18 -33.36 39.01 30.51
C SER A 18 -32.39 39.33 29.37
N LEU A 19 -31.31 40.07 29.65
CA LEU A 19 -30.33 40.50 28.63
C LEU A 19 -28.87 40.20 29.02
N THR A 20 -28.66 39.15 29.81
CA THR A 20 -27.35 38.51 30.00
C THR A 20 -27.56 37.01 29.92
N LEU A 21 -27.24 36.41 28.77
CA LEU A 21 -27.17 34.99 28.40
C LEU A 21 -27.90 34.69 27.08
N MET A 22 -27.51 35.37 26.01
CA MET A 22 -27.42 34.71 24.71
C MET A 22 -26.19 35.27 23.99
N PRO A 23 -25.09 34.50 23.85
CA PRO A 23 -24.19 34.78 22.75
C PRO A 23 -25.01 34.49 21.50
N THR A 24 -25.51 35.54 20.84
CA THR A 24 -25.89 35.44 19.44
C THR A 24 -24.63 34.99 18.72
N MET A 25 -24.58 33.69 18.44
CA MET A 25 -23.70 33.10 17.46
C MET A 25 -23.84 33.92 16.20
N LEU A 26 -22.86 34.78 15.95
CA LEU A 26 -22.45 35.13 14.61
C LEU A 26 -22.05 33.80 13.96
N LEU A 27 -23.03 33.11 13.38
CA LEU A 27 -22.81 32.02 12.44
C LEU A 27 -22.17 32.65 11.20
N ALA A 28 -20.86 32.87 11.28
CA ALA A 28 -20.02 32.85 10.10
C ALA A 28 -20.36 31.56 9.34
N ASN A 29 -20.49 31.66 8.02
CA ASN A 29 -20.67 30.55 7.09
C ASN A 29 -19.48 29.59 7.18
N ASN A 30 -19.33 28.86 8.29
CA ASN A 30 -18.44 27.74 8.36
C ASN A 30 -19.06 26.66 7.48
N PRO A 31 -18.40 26.26 6.38
CA PRO A 31 -18.92 25.21 5.51
C PRO A 31 -19.19 23.95 6.36
N PRO A 32 -20.21 23.14 6.00
CA PRO A 32 -20.59 21.97 6.76
C PRO A 32 -19.37 21.09 7.00
N ILE A 33 -19.16 20.76 8.27
CA ILE A 33 -18.01 19.99 8.70
C ILE A 33 -18.20 18.53 8.25
N PRO A 34 -17.23 17.92 7.55
CA PRO A 34 -17.36 16.54 7.10
C PRO A 34 -17.59 15.58 8.26
N HIS A 35 -18.47 14.59 8.10
CA HIS A 35 -18.65 13.57 9.12
C HIS A 35 -17.40 12.66 9.20
N PRO A 36 -16.84 12.34 10.39
CA PRO A 36 -15.61 11.53 10.48
C PRO A 36 -15.70 10.16 9.82
N ALA A 37 -16.88 9.54 9.79
CA ALA A 37 -17.14 8.28 9.09
C ALA A 37 -16.79 8.29 7.58
N CYS A 38 -16.57 9.46 6.97
CA CYS A 38 -16.02 9.55 5.61
C CYS A 38 -14.62 8.97 5.48
N PHE A 39 -13.94 8.76 6.61
CA PHE A 39 -12.55 8.31 6.65
C PHE A 39 -12.37 6.88 7.20
N ASP A 40 -13.43 6.15 7.54
CA ASP A 40 -13.29 4.79 8.10
C ASP A 40 -12.62 3.79 7.15
N GLY A 41 -12.83 3.97 5.84
CA GLY A 41 -12.25 3.10 4.81
C GLY A 41 -10.75 3.27 4.60
N PHE A 42 -10.13 4.31 5.17
CA PHE A 42 -8.70 4.61 4.98
C PHE A 42 -7.82 3.84 5.95
N TYR A 43 -8.42 3.31 7.02
CA TYR A 43 -7.70 2.57 8.04
C TYR A 43 -7.67 1.06 7.76
N GLN A 44 -8.79 0.48 7.29
CA GLN A 44 -9.00 -0.97 7.37
C GLN A 44 -8.46 -1.81 6.20
N ALA A 45 -7.77 -1.24 5.21
CA ALA A 45 -7.25 -2.05 4.10
C ALA A 45 -6.01 -1.45 3.46
N ASP A 46 -5.29 -2.32 2.75
CA ASP A 46 -4.24 -1.98 1.78
C ASP A 46 -4.76 -1.11 0.61
N THR A 47 -5.99 -0.59 0.70
CA THR A 47 -6.62 0.28 -0.28
C THR A 47 -5.95 1.64 -0.28
N ARG A 48 -5.60 2.13 -1.48
CA ARG A 48 -5.23 3.53 -1.63
C ARG A 48 -6.42 4.40 -1.24
N ALA A 49 -6.12 5.54 -0.64
CA ALA A 49 -7.06 6.64 -0.58
C ALA A 49 -7.69 6.84 -1.98
N PRO A 50 -9.03 6.85 -2.13
CA PRO A 50 -9.64 7.16 -3.42
C PRO A 50 -9.14 8.52 -3.91
N TYR A 51 -8.89 8.64 -5.20
CA TYR A 51 -8.39 9.89 -5.78
C TYR A 51 -9.32 11.09 -5.49
N SER A 52 -10.61 10.84 -5.26
CA SER A 52 -11.55 11.86 -4.80
C SER A 52 -12.56 11.33 -3.78
N ILE A 53 -12.88 12.11 -2.75
CA ILE A 53 -13.95 11.85 -1.77
C ILE A 53 -15.01 12.93 -1.87
N ASN A 54 -16.28 12.56 -2.03
CA ASN A 54 -17.38 13.52 -1.90
C ASN A 54 -17.77 13.66 -0.43
N LEU A 55 -17.18 14.64 0.26
CA LEU A 55 -17.37 14.89 1.68
C LEU A 55 -18.84 15.25 2.00
N THR A 56 -19.50 16.02 1.12
CA THR A 56 -20.91 16.41 1.32
C THR A 56 -21.84 15.20 1.28
N ARG A 57 -21.74 14.38 0.22
CA ARG A 57 -22.56 13.18 0.04
C ARG A 57 -22.32 12.20 1.18
N CYS A 58 -21.06 11.94 1.50
CA CYS A 58 -20.71 11.06 2.62
C CYS A 58 -21.31 11.57 3.94
N SER A 59 -21.17 12.87 4.23
CA SER A 59 -21.72 13.46 5.46
C SER A 59 -23.23 13.29 5.55
N ARG A 60 -23.97 13.50 4.45
CA ARG A 60 -25.43 13.29 4.42
C ARG A 60 -25.81 11.84 4.68
N THR A 61 -25.08 10.89 4.12
CA THR A 61 -25.32 9.45 4.34
C THR A 61 -25.10 9.07 5.81
N ASN A 62 -24.06 9.63 6.42
CA ASN A 62 -23.59 9.24 7.76
C ASN A 62 -24.11 10.12 8.90
N ALA A 63 -24.78 11.25 8.63
CA ALA A 63 -25.28 12.20 9.63
C ALA A 63 -26.27 11.62 10.66
N ARG A 64 -26.70 10.36 10.48
CA ARG A 64 -27.49 9.63 11.48
C ARG A 64 -26.67 9.24 12.70
N LEU A 65 -25.35 9.22 12.58
CA LEU A 65 -24.43 8.96 13.69
C LEU A 65 -24.09 10.30 14.35
N PRO A 66 -24.19 10.41 15.68
CA PRO A 66 -23.85 11.65 16.36
C PRO A 66 -22.34 11.86 16.30
N SER A 67 -21.92 13.06 15.88
CA SER A 67 -20.56 13.54 16.05
C SER A 67 -20.49 14.52 17.22
N PHE A 68 -19.36 14.54 17.92
CA PHE A 68 -19.12 15.45 19.04
C PHE A 68 -17.70 16.00 18.98
N ASP A 69 -17.52 17.24 19.45
CA ASP A 69 -16.21 17.90 19.51
C ASP A 69 -15.57 17.63 20.87
N ILE A 70 -14.35 17.09 20.88
CA ILE A 70 -13.50 16.96 22.06
C ILE A 70 -12.17 17.64 21.74
N GLU A 71 -11.89 18.74 22.44
CA GLU A 71 -10.62 19.47 22.32
C GLU A 71 -10.27 19.92 20.88
N GLY A 72 -11.29 20.25 20.08
CA GLY A 72 -11.11 20.69 18.69
C GLY A 72 -11.04 19.53 17.68
N MET A 73 -11.21 18.29 18.14
CA MET A 73 -11.32 17.12 17.30
C MET A 73 -12.77 16.67 17.18
N ILE A 74 -13.18 16.32 15.96
CA ILE A 74 -14.54 15.88 15.69
C ILE A 74 -14.54 14.37 15.70
N HIS A 75 -15.21 13.82 16.70
CA HIS A 75 -15.30 12.39 16.95
C HIS A 75 -16.66 11.85 16.57
N TYR A 76 -16.69 10.56 16.25
CA TYR A 76 -17.90 9.78 16.24
C TYR A 76 -17.63 8.37 16.80
N GLU A 77 -18.62 7.80 17.47
CA GLU A 77 -18.58 6.40 17.93
C GLU A 77 -19.04 5.49 16.79
N ARG A 78 -18.24 4.49 16.44
CA ARG A 78 -18.59 3.54 15.39
C ARG A 78 -19.82 2.75 15.81
N PRO A 79 -20.71 2.39 14.87
CA PRO A 79 -21.80 1.47 15.19
C PRO A 79 -21.23 0.20 15.80
N ARG A 80 -21.80 -0.24 16.91
CA ARG A 80 -21.47 -1.53 17.50
C ARG A 80 -21.66 -2.62 16.47
N GLY A 81 -20.80 -3.62 16.50
CA GLY A 81 -20.95 -4.74 15.58
C GLY A 81 -22.12 -5.65 15.95
N PRO A 82 -22.37 -6.70 15.16
CA PRO A 82 -23.54 -7.57 15.32
C PRO A 82 -23.66 -8.22 16.70
N ALA A 83 -22.55 -8.42 17.41
CA ALA A 83 -22.53 -8.99 18.76
C ALA A 83 -22.57 -7.92 19.87
N GLY A 84 -22.78 -6.65 19.51
CA GLY A 84 -22.79 -5.53 20.44
C GLY A 84 -21.41 -5.05 20.87
N GLU A 85 -20.34 -5.58 20.25
CA GLU A 85 -18.97 -5.22 20.53
C GLU A 85 -18.67 -3.77 20.13
N LEU A 86 -17.84 -3.10 20.93
CA LEU A 86 -17.34 -1.77 20.63
C LEU A 86 -16.38 -1.87 19.44
N ARG A 87 -16.65 -1.13 18.37
CA ARG A 87 -15.72 -0.92 17.24
C ARG A 87 -14.85 0.34 17.42
N GLY A 88 -14.95 0.93 18.61
CA GLY A 88 -14.27 2.13 19.04
C GLY A 88 -14.78 3.41 18.36
N MET A 89 -13.88 4.37 18.17
CA MET A 89 -14.21 5.73 17.76
C MET A 89 -13.21 6.24 16.73
N LEU A 90 -13.68 7.10 15.83
CA LEU A 90 -12.83 7.82 14.89
C LEU A 90 -13.01 9.32 15.15
N GLY A 91 -11.90 9.97 15.48
CA GLY A 91 -11.75 11.41 15.54
C GLY A 91 -11.01 11.95 14.34
N TYR A 92 -11.21 13.22 14.01
CA TYR A 92 -10.23 13.95 13.23
C TYR A 92 -10.10 15.41 13.63
N GLU A 93 -8.92 15.96 13.37
CA GLU A 93 -8.66 17.39 13.32
C GLU A 93 -8.43 17.82 11.87
N ARG A 94 -9.04 18.91 11.43
CA ARG A 94 -8.89 19.45 10.07
C ARG A 94 -8.08 20.73 10.09
N LEU A 95 -6.94 20.71 9.41
CA LEU A 95 -6.05 21.84 9.21
C LEU A 95 -6.17 22.32 7.76
N THR A 96 -6.21 23.63 7.55
CA THR A 96 -6.34 24.24 6.21
C THR A 96 -5.09 25.03 5.87
N GLY A 97 -4.42 24.65 4.78
CA GLY A 97 -3.28 25.36 4.23
C GLY A 97 -3.66 26.29 3.07
N PRO A 98 -2.66 26.88 2.39
CA PRO A 98 -2.87 27.73 1.21
C PRO A 98 -3.50 26.94 0.05
N GLY A 99 -4.20 27.64 -0.85
CA GLY A 99 -4.72 27.04 -2.09
C GLY A 99 -5.77 25.92 -1.87
N ASN A 100 -6.55 26.00 -0.79
CA ASN A 100 -7.52 24.98 -0.36
C ASN A 100 -6.90 23.62 0.00
N GLN A 101 -5.60 23.58 0.27
CA GLN A 101 -4.96 22.39 0.82
C GLN A 101 -5.53 22.09 2.19
N VAL A 102 -5.73 20.80 2.47
CA VAL A 102 -6.20 20.35 3.78
C VAL A 102 -5.43 19.13 4.24
N LEU A 103 -5.27 19.05 5.56
CA LEU A 103 -4.80 17.88 6.26
C LEU A 103 -5.84 17.49 7.31
N TYR A 104 -6.22 16.23 7.28
CA TYR A 104 -7.02 15.57 8.29
C TYR A 104 -6.12 14.69 9.14
N ARG A 105 -5.93 15.05 10.40
CA ARG A 105 -5.26 14.19 11.38
C ARG A 105 -6.31 13.32 12.05
N LEU A 106 -6.40 12.07 11.61
CA LEU A 106 -7.31 11.06 12.13
C LEU A 106 -6.77 10.45 13.41
N HIS A 107 -7.65 10.25 14.39
CA HIS A 107 -7.40 9.51 15.62
C HIS A 107 -8.34 8.33 15.64
N ASP A 108 -7.83 7.14 15.31
CA ASP A 108 -8.59 5.91 15.31
C ASP A 108 -8.36 5.13 16.60
N ASN A 109 -9.43 4.85 17.33
CA ASN A 109 -9.43 3.83 18.37
C ASN A 109 -10.31 2.68 17.87
N GLN A 110 -9.73 1.50 17.70
CA GLN A 110 -10.43 0.32 17.17
C GLN A 110 -11.22 -0.50 18.22
N GLY A 111 -11.54 0.09 19.38
CA GLY A 111 -12.23 -0.60 20.46
C GLY A 111 -11.30 -1.41 21.38
N GLY A 112 -9.99 -1.13 21.31
CA GLY A 112 -8.95 -1.67 22.20
C GLY A 112 -8.18 -0.56 22.91
N SER A 113 -7.02 -0.88 23.48
CA SER A 113 -6.11 0.11 24.10
C SER A 113 -5.22 0.85 23.09
N GLY A 114 -5.29 0.50 21.82
CA GLY A 114 -4.53 1.14 20.75
C GLY A 114 -5.28 2.35 20.20
N SER A 115 -4.60 3.49 20.17
CA SER A 115 -4.99 4.64 19.37
C SER A 115 -3.97 4.82 18.26
N ASP A 116 -4.43 4.86 17.02
CA ASP A 116 -3.59 5.09 15.87
C ASP A 116 -3.86 6.47 15.30
N VAL A 117 -2.78 7.11 14.84
CA VAL A 117 -2.86 8.37 14.13
C VAL A 117 -2.64 8.10 12.65
N SER A 118 -3.46 8.72 11.81
CA SER A 118 -3.29 8.70 10.36
C SER A 118 -3.50 10.10 9.81
N LEU A 119 -2.81 10.42 8.73
CA LEU A 119 -2.88 11.72 8.08
C LEU A 119 -3.53 11.53 6.71
N ILE A 120 -4.62 12.23 6.43
CA ILE A 120 -5.19 12.32 5.08
C ILE A 120 -4.95 13.72 4.54
N LEU A 121 -4.31 13.77 3.40
CA LEU A 121 -3.93 14.97 2.68
C LEU A 121 -4.80 15.14 1.45
N GLY A 122 -5.03 16.36 0.99
CA GLY A 122 -5.64 16.61 -0.31
C GLY A 122 -6.06 18.07 -0.51
N TYR A 123 -6.87 18.31 -1.53
CA TYR A 123 -7.43 19.63 -1.86
C TYR A 123 -8.93 19.61 -1.70
N GLU A 124 -9.46 20.57 -0.97
CA GLU A 124 -10.90 20.76 -0.94
C GLU A 124 -11.38 21.70 -2.02
N VAL A 125 -12.29 21.21 -2.84
CA VAL A 125 -12.96 22.04 -3.84
C VAL A 125 -14.46 21.97 -3.65
N GLU A 126 -15.12 23.11 -3.83
CA GLU A 126 -16.56 23.15 -4.02
C GLU A 126 -16.87 22.97 -5.50
N SER A 127 -17.64 21.93 -5.83
CA SER A 127 -18.08 21.64 -7.19
C SER A 127 -19.54 21.25 -7.18
N SER A 128 -20.36 22.00 -7.90
CA SER A 128 -21.81 21.73 -8.05
C SER A 128 -22.58 21.64 -6.72
N GLY A 129 -22.15 22.39 -5.70
CA GLY A 129 -22.75 22.38 -4.35
C GLY A 129 -22.31 21.21 -3.47
N ASP A 130 -21.42 20.35 -3.96
CA ASP A 130 -20.73 19.33 -3.17
C ASP A 130 -19.30 19.79 -2.84
N ARG A 131 -18.82 19.41 -1.67
CA ARG A 131 -17.42 19.57 -1.23
C ARG A 131 -16.69 18.28 -1.52
N LEU A 132 -15.65 18.35 -2.33
CA LEU A 132 -14.83 17.21 -2.73
C LEU A 132 -13.44 17.35 -2.09
N LEU A 133 -12.89 16.25 -1.57
CA LEU A 133 -11.45 16.11 -1.30
C LEU A 133 -10.82 15.46 -2.52
N LEU A 134 -10.00 16.19 -3.28
CA LEU A 134 -9.29 15.70 -4.46
C LEU A 134 -7.84 15.36 -4.12
N ASP A 135 -7.24 14.48 -4.92
CA ASP A 135 -5.85 14.02 -4.81
C ASP A 135 -5.55 13.56 -3.38
N SER A 136 -6.42 12.70 -2.85
CA SER A 136 -6.32 12.32 -1.44
C SER A 136 -5.24 11.27 -1.21
N HIS A 137 -4.36 11.51 -0.23
CA HIS A 137 -3.28 10.61 0.16
C HIS A 137 -3.37 10.30 1.64
N ALA A 138 -3.37 9.01 2.00
CA ALA A 138 -3.34 8.57 3.39
C ALA A 138 -1.93 8.14 3.79
N LEU A 139 -1.44 8.69 4.89
CA LEU A 139 -0.17 8.33 5.51
C LEU A 139 -0.48 7.73 6.88
N GLN A 140 -0.10 6.47 7.06
CA GLN A 140 -0.15 5.86 8.37
C GLN A 140 1.06 6.31 9.17
N THR A 141 0.84 6.68 10.42
CA THR A 141 1.93 7.07 11.30
C THR A 141 2.12 6.01 12.38
N GLY A 142 2.23 4.70 12.06
CA GLY A 142 2.64 3.52 12.89
C GLY A 142 2.59 3.54 14.45
N SER A 143 3.05 2.48 15.11
CA SER A 143 2.96 2.39 16.59
C SER A 143 4.13 1.61 17.23
N GLY A 144 5.00 2.27 18.01
CA GLY A 144 5.94 1.62 18.96
C GLY A 144 7.43 2.02 18.92
N CYS A 145 7.95 2.76 19.91
CA CYS A 145 8.73 4.04 19.91
C CYS A 145 7.99 5.21 19.29
N GLN A 146 6.96 4.94 18.49
CA GLN A 146 7.14 5.17 17.05
C GLN A 146 5.90 5.86 16.59
N LEU A 147 6.17 7.04 16.01
CA LEU A 147 5.24 8.04 15.52
C LEU A 147 4.33 8.60 16.63
N GLY A 148 4.98 9.05 17.71
CA GLY A 148 4.38 10.07 18.59
C GLY A 148 3.78 11.20 17.76
N PRO A 149 2.72 11.86 18.25
CA PRO A 149 1.70 12.51 17.43
C PRO A 149 2.42 13.28 16.34
N ALA A 150 2.22 12.85 15.09
CA ALA A 150 2.56 13.73 14.00
C ALA A 150 1.87 15.05 14.33
N TRP A 151 2.66 16.05 14.69
CA TRP A 151 2.11 17.35 14.95
C TRP A 151 1.94 17.96 13.59
N ALA A 152 0.84 18.66 13.43
CA ALA A 152 0.62 19.40 12.22
C ALA A 152 0.20 20.80 12.59
N SER A 153 0.69 21.75 11.82
CA SER A 153 0.35 23.15 11.99
C SER A 153 0.02 23.72 10.62
N ALA A 154 -0.91 24.67 10.63
CA ALA A 154 -1.26 25.43 9.44
C ALA A 154 -1.04 26.91 9.73
N SER A 155 -0.41 27.60 8.79
CA SER A 155 -0.36 29.05 8.73
C SER A 155 -1.01 29.53 7.43
N SER A 156 -1.12 30.85 7.25
CA SER A 156 -1.59 31.42 5.97
C SER A 156 -0.72 31.02 4.78
N ASP A 157 0.54 30.70 5.04
CA ASP A 157 1.57 30.57 4.03
C ASP A 157 1.98 29.11 3.81
N ASN A 158 1.66 28.21 4.75
CA ASN A 158 2.17 26.86 4.73
C ASN A 158 1.36 25.88 5.59
N LEU A 159 1.47 24.60 5.25
CA LEU A 159 1.03 23.47 6.05
C LEU A 159 2.27 22.64 6.43
N SER A 160 2.50 22.47 7.72
CA SER A 160 3.67 21.74 8.24
C SER A 160 3.23 20.47 8.97
N ILE A 161 4.04 19.42 8.86
CA ILE A 161 3.91 18.18 9.64
C ILE A 161 5.26 17.84 10.24
N GLY A 162 5.32 17.60 11.55
CA GLY A 162 6.49 17.01 12.21
C GLY A 162 6.27 15.54 12.53
N LEU A 163 7.22 14.69 12.16
CA LEU A 163 7.23 13.26 12.43
C LEU A 163 8.31 12.91 13.44
N ASN A 164 7.94 12.26 14.55
CA ASN A 164 8.93 11.69 15.47
C ASN A 164 9.63 10.49 14.82
N LEU A 165 10.94 10.42 14.97
CA LEU A 165 11.80 9.45 14.30
C LEU A 165 12.27 8.38 15.27
N SER A 166 12.16 7.11 14.86
CA SER A 166 13.00 6.02 15.34
C SER A 166 14.23 5.92 14.43
N PRO A 167 15.24 5.11 14.79
CA PRO A 167 16.39 4.87 13.91
C PRO A 167 15.98 4.37 12.52
N ALA A 168 14.99 3.47 12.46
CA ALA A 168 14.49 2.94 11.19
C ALA A 168 13.76 3.99 10.36
N SER A 169 12.96 4.85 11.00
CA SER A 169 12.30 5.92 10.27
C SER A 169 13.25 7.05 9.87
N LEU A 170 14.28 7.35 10.66
CA LEU A 170 15.33 8.27 10.24
C LEU A 170 15.95 7.84 8.91
N LEU A 171 16.33 6.56 8.76
CA LEU A 171 16.88 6.06 7.49
C LEU A 171 15.91 6.21 6.31
N THR A 172 14.62 5.97 6.56
CA THR A 172 13.58 6.11 5.55
C THR A 172 13.40 7.57 5.12
N VAL A 173 13.41 8.52 6.07
CA VAL A 173 13.39 9.96 5.78
C VAL A 173 14.61 10.37 4.96
N LEU A 174 15.80 9.88 5.33
CA LEU A 174 17.06 10.21 4.65
C LEU A 174 17.12 9.65 3.23
N ASN A 175 16.45 8.51 2.97
CA ASN A 175 16.42 7.87 1.66
C ASN A 175 15.25 8.34 0.77
N SER A 176 14.37 9.21 1.27
CA SER A 176 13.23 9.66 0.49
C SER A 176 13.68 10.54 -0.70
N PRO A 177 13.23 10.27 -1.94
CA PRO A 177 13.57 11.07 -3.10
C PRO A 177 13.22 12.54 -2.87
N GLU A 178 14.17 13.44 -3.12
CA GLU A 178 13.97 14.89 -3.02
C GLU A 178 13.48 15.39 -1.65
N GLY A 179 13.47 14.56 -0.60
CA GLY A 179 12.89 14.92 0.68
C GLY A 179 11.38 14.82 0.75
N GLU A 180 10.76 14.05 -0.14
CA GLU A 180 9.35 13.74 -0.09
C GLU A 180 8.98 13.07 1.24
N LEU A 181 7.75 13.27 1.68
CA LEU A 181 7.23 12.60 2.87
C LEU A 181 7.11 11.09 2.59
N PRO A 182 7.92 10.23 3.23
CA PRO A 182 7.93 8.82 2.89
C PRO A 182 6.61 8.14 3.25
N ASN A 183 6.24 7.13 2.45
CA ASN A 183 5.08 6.30 2.73
C ASN A 183 5.44 5.21 3.76
N TRP A 184 5.05 5.44 5.01
CA TRP A 184 5.34 4.57 6.15
C TRP A 184 4.54 3.25 6.17
N ARG A 185 3.59 3.04 5.25
CA ARG A 185 2.69 1.87 5.24
C ARG A 185 3.44 0.53 5.25
N ASN A 186 4.67 0.49 4.74
CA ASN A 186 5.44 -0.75 4.57
C ASN A 186 6.50 -1.00 5.65
N LEU A 187 6.58 -0.16 6.69
CA LEU A 187 7.58 -0.37 7.72
C LEU A 187 7.05 -1.38 8.74
N PRO A 188 7.79 -2.49 9.00
CA PRO A 188 7.34 -3.52 9.90
C PRO A 188 7.31 -2.99 11.34
N SER A 189 6.13 -2.60 11.81
CA SER A 189 5.86 -2.14 13.19
C SER A 189 6.23 -3.18 14.24
N ASP A 190 6.09 -4.46 13.90
CA ASP A 190 6.09 -5.54 14.89
C ASP A 190 7.50 -6.05 15.25
N ARG A 191 8.56 -5.45 14.68
CA ARG A 191 9.89 -6.08 14.62
C ARG A 191 11.05 -5.22 15.10
N LEU A 192 10.81 -3.98 15.50
CA LEU A 192 11.82 -3.22 16.21
C LEU A 192 11.77 -3.63 17.68
N PRO A 193 12.92 -3.85 18.35
CA PRO A 193 12.94 -4.08 19.79
C PRO A 193 12.07 -3.00 20.44
N ARG A 194 11.14 -3.37 21.32
CA ARG A 194 10.36 -2.40 22.10
C ARG A 194 11.36 -1.52 22.84
N CYS A 195 11.67 -0.38 22.26
CA CYS A 195 12.49 0.62 22.89
C CYS A 195 11.53 1.72 23.29
N ASP A 196 11.10 1.67 24.54
CA ASP A 196 10.14 2.62 25.09
C ASP A 196 10.68 4.07 25.11
N HIS A 197 11.94 4.30 24.67
CA HIS A 197 12.66 5.58 24.72
C HIS A 197 13.44 5.92 23.43
N CYS A 198 13.27 5.22 22.30
CA CYS A 198 14.10 5.42 21.10
C CYS A 198 13.54 6.45 20.09
N CYS A 199 12.91 7.54 20.55
CA CYS A 199 12.77 8.69 19.67
C CYS A 199 14.15 9.30 19.51
N VAL A 200 14.71 9.20 18.30
CA VAL A 200 16.03 9.75 17.99
C VAL A 200 15.95 11.17 17.47
N GLY A 201 14.75 11.68 17.18
CA GLY A 201 14.57 13.03 16.65
C GLY A 201 13.23 13.30 16.00
N VAL A 202 13.16 14.37 15.20
CA VAL A 202 11.96 14.85 14.50
C VAL A 202 12.30 15.25 13.06
N ALA A 203 11.47 14.86 12.10
CA ALA A 203 11.51 15.35 10.73
C ALA A 203 10.30 16.25 10.44
N GLU A 204 10.54 17.52 10.11
CA GLU A 204 9.50 18.48 9.75
C GLU A 204 9.43 18.66 8.23
N TYR A 205 8.23 18.47 7.70
CA TYR A 205 7.89 18.62 6.30
C TYR A 205 6.95 19.80 6.10
N HIS A 206 7.17 20.56 5.03
CA HIS A 206 6.30 21.64 4.60
C HIS A 206 5.67 21.28 3.26
N LEU A 207 4.40 21.61 3.07
CA LEU A 207 3.71 21.40 1.80
C LEU A 207 4.03 22.56 0.85
N GLU A 208 4.71 22.28 -0.26
CA GLU A 208 5.01 23.30 -1.26
C GLU A 208 3.86 23.53 -2.24
N THR A 209 3.73 24.77 -2.71
CA THR A 209 2.68 25.19 -3.64
C THR A 209 2.96 24.77 -5.09
N ALA A 210 4.22 24.55 -5.47
CA ALA A 210 4.62 24.03 -6.78
C ALA A 210 6.09 23.55 -6.77
N PRO A 211 6.40 22.31 -7.18
CA PRO A 211 5.47 21.22 -7.43
C PRO A 211 4.70 20.85 -6.16
N HIS A 212 3.44 20.43 -6.30
CA HIS A 212 2.63 20.00 -5.16
C HIS A 212 3.27 18.78 -4.49
N GLY A 213 3.91 18.99 -3.33
CA GLY A 213 4.65 17.94 -2.67
C GLY A 213 5.11 18.35 -1.27
N TRP A 214 5.24 17.36 -0.40
CA TRP A 214 5.83 17.56 0.92
C TRP A 214 7.35 17.61 0.80
N GLN A 215 7.95 18.60 1.43
CA GLN A 215 9.39 18.81 1.39
C GLN A 215 9.93 18.87 2.81
N LEU A 216 10.85 17.96 3.13
CA LEU A 216 11.59 17.98 4.39
C LEU A 216 12.36 19.31 4.51
N LYS A 217 12.00 20.11 5.52
CA LYS A 217 12.62 21.42 5.78
C LYS A 217 13.57 21.40 6.96
N HIS A 218 13.27 20.57 7.94
CA HIS A 218 14.04 20.48 9.17
C HIS A 218 14.14 19.03 9.62
N LEU A 219 15.34 18.64 10.02
CA LEU A 219 15.63 17.35 10.64
C LEU A 219 16.38 17.63 11.93
N GLN A 220 15.79 17.24 13.05
CA GLN A 220 16.41 17.27 14.36
C GLN A 220 16.72 15.84 14.81
N ILE A 221 17.89 15.64 15.41
CA ILE A 221 18.31 14.39 16.03
C ILE A 221 18.68 14.73 17.46
N ASP A 222 17.87 14.28 18.42
CA ASP A 222 17.92 14.71 19.82
C ASP A 222 19.24 14.28 20.48
N ASP A 223 19.63 13.02 20.28
CA ASP A 223 20.91 12.48 20.72
C ASP A 223 21.54 11.62 19.60
N PRO A 224 22.50 12.17 18.85
CA PRO A 224 23.19 11.43 17.80
C PRO A 224 23.91 10.17 18.30
N ALA A 225 24.25 10.06 19.58
CA ALA A 225 24.89 8.87 20.14
C ALA A 225 23.97 7.64 20.12
N LEU A 226 22.65 7.84 20.24
CA LEU A 226 21.65 6.76 20.14
C LEU A 226 21.64 6.09 18.76
N LEU A 227 22.14 6.78 17.72
CA LEU A 227 22.28 6.18 16.40
C LEU A 227 23.33 5.06 16.38
N LEU A 228 24.42 5.19 17.16
CA LEU A 228 25.46 4.16 17.24
C LEU A 228 24.97 2.88 17.92
N GLU A 229 24.06 3.01 18.90
CA GLU A 229 23.46 1.87 19.59
C GLU A 229 22.51 1.07 18.68
N THR A 230 22.07 1.68 17.58
CA THR A 230 21.05 1.12 16.68
C THR A 230 21.63 0.58 15.38
N HIS A 231 22.95 0.32 15.37
CA HIS A 231 23.71 -0.20 14.23
C HIS A 231 23.69 0.71 13.00
N ILE A 232 23.41 2.00 13.17
CA ILE A 232 23.61 2.98 12.10
C ILE A 232 25.12 3.16 11.90
N ASP A 233 25.54 3.22 10.64
CA ASP A 233 26.94 3.34 10.24
C ASP A 233 27.59 4.59 10.87
N ALA A 234 28.76 4.42 11.49
CA ALA A 234 29.54 5.54 12.04
C ALA A 234 29.83 6.62 10.99
N ALA A 235 29.97 6.23 9.72
CA ALA A 235 30.12 7.17 8.61
C ALA A 235 28.87 8.05 8.41
N LEU A 236 27.65 7.53 8.64
CA LEU A 236 26.43 8.36 8.60
C LEU A 236 26.50 9.41 9.69
N LEU A 237 26.87 9.00 10.90
CA LEU A 237 26.95 9.88 12.05
C LEU A 237 27.98 11.00 11.79
N ASP A 238 29.14 10.68 11.25
CA ASP A 238 30.15 11.67 10.90
C ASP A 238 29.64 12.70 9.89
N ILE A 239 28.89 12.27 8.86
CA ILE A 239 28.28 13.17 7.87
C ILE A 239 27.21 14.05 8.53
N LEU A 240 26.33 13.46 9.34
CA LEU A 240 25.29 14.18 10.07
C LEU A 240 25.94 15.26 10.96
N MET A 241 26.97 14.90 11.72
CA MET A 241 27.69 15.82 12.59
C MET A 241 28.46 16.91 11.83
N ALA A 242 28.98 16.60 10.64
CA ALA A 242 29.68 17.56 9.79
C ALA A 242 28.74 18.59 9.13
N LEU A 243 27.51 18.20 8.83
CA LEU A 243 26.52 19.03 8.13
C LEU A 243 25.53 19.72 9.07
N GLY A 244 25.24 19.11 10.22
CA GLY A 244 24.31 19.65 11.19
C GLY A 244 24.94 20.70 12.10
N SER A 245 24.10 21.58 12.62
CA SER A 245 24.46 22.48 13.72
C SER A 245 23.99 21.85 15.03
N SER A 246 24.90 21.61 15.97
CA SER A 246 24.54 21.15 17.30
C SER A 246 24.06 22.31 18.18
N ASN A 247 22.98 22.10 18.93
CA ASN A 247 22.49 22.99 19.98
C ASN A 247 22.04 22.18 21.21
N GLU A 248 21.40 22.83 22.18
CA GLU A 248 20.89 22.17 23.40
C GLU A 248 19.77 21.15 23.14
N GLN A 249 19.13 21.20 21.96
CA GLN A 249 18.07 20.29 21.52
C GLN A 249 18.61 19.16 20.62
N GLY A 250 19.93 19.05 20.47
CA GLY A 250 20.58 18.04 19.64
C GLY A 250 21.12 18.59 18.33
N LEU A 251 21.22 17.73 17.33
CA LEU A 251 21.77 18.04 16.01
C LEU A 251 20.66 18.46 15.05
N GLN A 252 20.78 19.63 14.42
CA GLN A 252 19.79 20.15 13.49
C GLN A 252 20.33 20.33 12.07
N LEU A 253 19.53 19.93 11.08
CA LEU A 253 19.80 20.08 9.66
C LEU A 253 18.65 20.83 8.99
N THR A 254 18.97 21.89 8.25
CA THR A 254 17.98 22.73 7.54
C THR A 254 18.48 23.12 6.15
N GLY A 255 17.55 23.47 5.26
CA GLY A 255 17.85 24.13 3.98
C GLY A 255 18.97 23.47 3.16
N SER A 256 20.06 24.21 2.94
CA SER A 256 21.21 23.74 2.17
C SER A 256 21.94 22.56 2.80
N ASN A 257 21.85 22.37 4.12
CA ASN A 257 22.50 21.26 4.82
C ASN A 257 21.75 19.96 4.56
N LEU A 258 20.42 19.98 4.44
CA LEU A 258 19.65 18.81 4.01
C LEU A 258 19.95 18.43 2.55
N SER A 259 20.08 19.43 1.68
CA SER A 259 20.47 19.20 0.27
C SER A 259 21.89 18.62 0.18
N SER A 260 22.82 19.16 0.98
CA SER A 260 24.19 18.66 1.07
C SER A 260 24.24 17.27 1.69
N LEU A 261 23.41 17.00 2.70
CA LEU A 261 23.26 15.69 3.31
C LEU A 261 22.80 14.68 2.28
N ARG A 262 21.84 15.01 1.42
CA ARG A 262 21.42 14.10 0.33
C ARG A 262 22.49 13.89 -0.72
N ALA A 263 23.26 14.94 -1.05
CA ALA A 263 24.35 14.83 -2.01
C ALA A 263 25.57 14.07 -1.46
N GLN A 264 25.79 14.13 -0.14
CA GLN A 264 26.92 13.50 0.55
C GLN A 264 26.56 12.18 1.23
N LEU A 265 25.27 11.94 1.49
CA LEU A 265 24.72 10.64 1.83
C LEU A 265 25.28 9.73 0.76
N PRO A 266 26.28 8.92 1.12
CA PRO A 266 27.01 8.22 0.11
C PRO A 266 26.00 7.35 -0.61
N GLU A 267 26.21 7.07 -1.90
CA GLU A 267 25.56 5.89 -2.50
C GLU A 267 25.64 4.68 -1.54
N HIS A 268 26.70 4.63 -0.72
CA HIS A 268 26.96 3.65 0.33
C HIS A 268 25.97 3.58 1.51
N LEU A 269 25.22 4.62 1.87
CA LEU A 269 24.17 4.49 2.91
C LEU A 269 22.87 3.91 2.38
N VAL A 270 22.66 4.05 1.07
CA VAL A 270 21.69 3.23 0.33
C VAL A 270 22.23 1.81 0.07
N LEU A 271 23.51 1.55 0.34
CA LEU A 271 24.20 0.25 0.21
C LEU A 271 24.73 -0.29 1.55
N ALA A 272 24.33 0.27 2.70
CA ALA A 272 24.70 -0.34 3.97
C ALA A 272 24.12 -1.75 3.94
N HIS A 273 24.98 -2.76 4.07
CA HIS A 273 24.76 -4.19 3.82
C HIS A 273 23.75 -4.83 4.77
N SER A 274 22.78 -4.06 5.25
CA SER A 274 21.62 -4.59 5.92
C SER A 274 20.84 -5.42 4.91
N PRO A 275 20.59 -6.71 5.20
CA PRO A 275 19.68 -7.56 4.44
C PRO A 275 18.34 -6.87 4.15
N ILE A 276 17.96 -5.85 4.94
CA ILE A 276 16.76 -5.03 4.77
C ILE A 276 16.78 -4.20 3.48
N HIS A 277 17.90 -3.56 3.11
CA HIS A 277 17.98 -2.72 1.90
C HIS A 277 18.06 -3.57 0.62
N GLU A 278 18.88 -4.62 0.66
CA GLU A 278 18.93 -5.62 -0.41
C GLU A 278 17.56 -6.29 -0.58
N SER A 279 16.91 -6.65 0.54
CA SER A 279 15.53 -7.16 0.51
C SER A 279 14.56 -6.13 -0.05
N ALA A 280 14.66 -4.84 0.29
CA ALA A 280 13.76 -3.81 -0.23
C ALA A 280 13.91 -3.60 -1.75
N LEU A 281 15.15 -3.64 -2.27
CA LEU A 281 15.39 -3.55 -3.72
C LEU A 281 14.91 -4.81 -4.44
N LEU A 282 15.22 -5.98 -3.88
CA LEU A 282 14.72 -7.27 -4.37
C LEU A 282 13.18 -7.33 -4.30
N GLN A 283 12.56 -6.76 -3.28
CA GLN A 283 11.12 -6.64 -3.14
C GLN A 283 10.54 -5.69 -4.18
N ALA A 284 11.14 -4.51 -4.40
CA ALA A 284 10.73 -3.57 -5.45
C ALA A 284 10.80 -4.19 -6.85
N LEU A 285 11.77 -5.08 -7.06
CA LEU A 285 11.93 -5.87 -8.27
C LEU A 285 11.09 -7.15 -8.33
N GLY A 286 10.45 -7.54 -7.21
CA GLY A 286 9.56 -8.67 -7.22
C GLY A 286 10.10 -10.03 -6.83
N PHE A 287 11.22 -10.07 -6.16
CA PHE A 287 11.79 -11.34 -5.72
C PHE A 287 11.22 -11.80 -4.35
N ILE A 288 10.53 -10.97 -3.55
CA ILE A 288 10.09 -11.33 -2.17
C ILE A 288 8.57 -11.26 -1.96
N ARG A 289 7.93 -12.38 -1.55
CA ARG A 289 6.56 -12.41 -0.97
C ARG A 289 6.59 -12.85 0.51
N TRP A 290 5.94 -12.10 1.40
CA TRP A 290 5.74 -12.46 2.81
C TRP A 290 4.46 -13.30 3.00
N PRO A 291 4.52 -14.39 3.78
CA PRO A 291 3.83 -14.37 5.07
C PRO A 291 4.77 -14.79 6.23
N ARG A 292 4.26 -14.62 7.47
CA ARG A 292 4.90 -14.80 8.81
C ARG A 292 6.28 -15.47 8.87
N TYR A 293 7.22 -14.80 9.55
CA TYR A 293 8.65 -15.13 9.64
C TYR A 293 8.96 -16.55 10.16
N ASN A 294 9.69 -17.32 9.35
CA ASN A 294 10.55 -18.41 9.79
C ASN A 294 12.01 -18.04 9.44
N PRO A 295 12.90 -17.79 10.42
CA PRO A 295 14.25 -17.24 10.19
C PRO A 295 15.10 -18.06 9.23
N THR A 296 14.92 -19.37 9.21
CA THR A 296 15.68 -20.27 8.33
C THR A 296 15.25 -20.14 6.88
N LEU A 297 13.97 -19.83 6.63
CA LEU A 297 13.43 -19.62 5.29
C LEU A 297 13.82 -18.26 4.72
N THR A 298 13.94 -17.22 5.55
CA THR A 298 14.29 -15.87 5.11
C THR A 298 15.69 -15.82 4.51
N THR A 299 16.67 -16.49 5.11
CA THR A 299 18.04 -16.52 4.60
C THR A 299 18.11 -17.28 3.28
N LEU A 300 17.58 -18.50 3.21
CA LEU A 300 17.56 -19.30 1.98
C LEU A 300 16.82 -18.59 0.83
N ARG A 301 15.74 -17.89 1.13
CA ARG A 301 14.93 -17.17 0.14
C ARG A 301 15.59 -15.87 -0.31
N HIS A 302 16.17 -15.09 0.62
CA HIS A 302 16.99 -13.93 0.28
C HIS A 302 18.13 -14.33 -0.65
N GLN A 303 18.86 -15.39 -0.30
CA GLN A 303 19.94 -15.95 -1.10
C GLN A 303 19.48 -16.37 -2.51
N ARG A 304 18.29 -16.99 -2.62
CA ARG A 304 17.69 -17.36 -3.91
C ARG A 304 17.26 -16.14 -4.72
N ASN A 305 16.73 -15.12 -4.08
CA ASN A 305 16.32 -13.88 -4.73
C ASN A 305 17.52 -13.11 -5.27
N VAL A 306 18.62 -13.11 -4.53
CA VAL A 306 19.92 -12.63 -4.99
C VAL A 306 20.38 -13.43 -6.21
N GLN A 307 20.28 -14.76 -6.19
CA GLN A 307 20.64 -15.59 -7.35
C GLN A 307 19.73 -15.38 -8.56
N ALA A 308 18.41 -15.25 -8.36
CA ALA A 308 17.45 -14.98 -9.42
C ALA A 308 17.68 -13.60 -10.04
N ALA A 309 17.95 -12.58 -9.22
CA ALA A 309 18.33 -11.25 -9.68
C ALA A 309 19.62 -11.27 -10.51
N ARG A 310 20.61 -12.09 -10.10
CA ARG A 310 21.86 -12.29 -10.85
C ARG A 310 21.64 -12.98 -12.20
N LEU A 311 20.86 -14.07 -12.22
CA LEU A 311 20.49 -14.76 -13.47
C LEU A 311 19.70 -13.84 -14.41
N TRP A 312 18.85 -12.99 -13.85
CA TRP A 312 18.10 -12.04 -14.64
C TRP A 312 18.99 -10.94 -15.23
N LEU A 313 19.95 -10.42 -14.46
CA LEU A 313 20.93 -9.45 -14.95
C LEU A 313 21.91 -10.04 -15.96
N ASN A 314 22.29 -11.31 -15.78
CA ASN A 314 23.24 -12.01 -16.63
C ASN A 314 22.97 -13.53 -16.63
N PRO A 315 22.16 -14.04 -17.57
CA PRO A 315 21.77 -15.46 -17.62
C PRO A 315 22.96 -16.41 -17.78
N ASP A 316 24.06 -15.92 -18.37
CA ASP A 316 25.25 -16.71 -18.69
C ASP A 316 26.34 -16.60 -17.60
N ALA A 317 26.10 -15.85 -16.51
CA ALA A 317 27.08 -15.69 -15.44
C ALA A 317 27.23 -16.93 -14.57
N THR A 318 28.46 -17.31 -14.26
CA THR A 318 28.74 -18.17 -13.12
C THR A 318 28.33 -17.45 -11.84
N LEU A 319 27.27 -17.93 -11.19
CA LEU A 319 26.73 -17.31 -9.98
C LEU A 319 27.70 -17.48 -8.79
N PRO A 320 27.94 -16.42 -8.00
CA PRO A 320 28.57 -16.54 -6.69
C PRO A 320 27.74 -17.44 -5.76
N ALA A 321 28.35 -17.81 -4.63
CA ALA A 321 27.65 -18.55 -3.59
C ALA A 321 26.38 -17.78 -3.13
N PRO A 322 25.27 -18.48 -2.82
CA PRO A 322 23.98 -17.85 -2.56
C PRO A 322 24.00 -16.82 -1.41
N ASP A 323 24.88 -17.04 -0.43
CA ASP A 323 25.11 -16.21 0.75
C ASP A 323 25.91 -14.93 0.50
N THR A 324 26.45 -14.77 -0.71
CA THR A 324 27.19 -13.56 -1.08
C THR A 324 26.19 -12.46 -1.46
N PRO A 325 26.13 -11.33 -0.71
CA PRO A 325 25.27 -10.20 -1.05
C PRO A 325 25.52 -9.71 -2.48
N LEU A 326 24.52 -9.06 -3.08
CA LEU A 326 24.69 -8.39 -4.37
C LEU A 326 25.82 -7.36 -4.28
N SER A 327 26.74 -7.43 -5.23
CA SER A 327 27.79 -6.43 -5.41
C SER A 327 27.21 -5.08 -5.78
N ARG A 328 28.02 -4.01 -5.63
CA ARG A 328 27.63 -2.65 -5.99
C ARG A 328 27.16 -2.54 -7.44
N ASP A 329 27.89 -3.17 -8.36
CA ASP A 329 27.58 -3.12 -9.79
C ASP A 329 26.28 -3.86 -10.10
N GLU A 330 26.00 -4.98 -9.40
CA GLU A 330 24.73 -5.70 -9.50
C GLU A 330 23.56 -4.86 -8.96
N LEU A 331 23.69 -4.25 -7.78
CA LEU A 331 22.64 -3.38 -7.22
C LEU A 331 22.36 -2.15 -8.10
N GLN A 332 23.41 -1.57 -8.68
CA GLN A 332 23.27 -0.44 -9.61
C GLN A 332 22.60 -0.89 -10.92
N ALA A 333 22.98 -2.05 -11.46
CA ALA A 333 22.33 -2.62 -12.65
C ALA A 333 20.84 -2.87 -12.38
N LEU A 334 20.49 -3.47 -11.23
CA LEU A 334 19.11 -3.68 -10.80
C LEU A 334 18.30 -2.38 -10.74
N ARG A 335 18.88 -1.29 -10.23
CA ARG A 335 18.23 0.04 -10.25
C ARG A 335 18.09 0.62 -11.64
N THR A 336 19.12 0.50 -12.47
CA THR A 336 19.05 0.94 -13.87
C THR A 336 17.94 0.17 -14.58
N VAL A 337 17.80 -1.14 -14.36
CA VAL A 337 16.68 -1.86 -14.95
C VAL A 337 15.35 -1.35 -14.38
N LEU A 338 15.17 -1.22 -13.05
CA LEU A 338 13.96 -0.64 -12.45
C LEU A 338 13.57 0.72 -13.07
N GLN A 339 14.55 1.57 -13.33
CA GLN A 339 14.36 2.89 -13.94
C GLN A 339 14.01 2.81 -15.43
N HIS A 340 14.44 1.75 -16.14
CA HIS A 340 14.23 1.52 -17.57
C HIS A 340 13.19 0.42 -17.86
N LEU A 341 12.39 -0.02 -16.89
CA LEU A 341 11.23 -0.91 -17.08
C LEU A 341 10.10 -0.18 -17.83
N ASP A 342 10.40 0.52 -18.93
CA ASP A 342 9.44 1.25 -19.77
C ASP A 342 8.44 0.33 -20.47
N ASN A 343 8.66 -0.99 -20.40
CA ASN A 343 7.63 -2.00 -20.54
C ASN A 343 8.14 -3.27 -19.83
N PRO A 344 7.74 -3.56 -18.58
CA PRO A 344 8.27 -4.73 -17.89
C PRO A 344 7.89 -5.98 -18.71
N ARG A 345 8.91 -6.77 -19.02
CA ARG A 345 8.74 -8.13 -19.52
C ARG A 345 8.85 -9.07 -18.35
N LEU A 346 7.84 -9.91 -18.17
CA LEU A 346 7.83 -10.92 -17.13
C LEU A 346 7.95 -12.26 -17.79
N HIS A 347 9.18 -12.68 -18.08
CA HIS A 347 9.41 -14.02 -18.62
C HIS A 347 8.86 -15.09 -17.68
N PRO A 348 8.37 -16.24 -18.21
CA PRO A 348 7.80 -17.29 -17.40
C PRO A 348 8.83 -17.83 -16.43
N VAL A 349 8.40 -18.03 -15.19
CA VAL A 349 9.20 -18.66 -14.14
C VAL A 349 8.53 -19.99 -13.81
N ASP A 350 9.25 -21.08 -14.03
CA ASP A 350 8.81 -22.42 -13.61
C ASP A 350 9.89 -23.08 -12.75
N GLU A 351 9.66 -23.06 -11.45
CA GLU A 351 10.53 -23.67 -10.44
C GLU A 351 10.05 -25.08 -10.07
N SER A 352 9.11 -25.68 -10.81
CA SER A 352 8.58 -27.00 -10.47
C SER A 352 9.65 -28.10 -10.46
N ASP A 353 10.66 -27.99 -11.32
CA ASP A 353 11.81 -28.92 -11.38
C ASP A 353 12.75 -28.83 -10.17
N MET A 354 12.59 -27.81 -9.31
CA MET A 354 13.34 -27.71 -8.05
C MET A 354 12.97 -28.82 -7.06
N ASP A 355 11.80 -29.45 -7.24
CA ASP A 355 11.40 -30.62 -6.48
C ASP A 355 10.71 -31.66 -7.38
N SER A 356 11.42 -32.75 -7.67
CA SER A 356 10.92 -33.83 -8.54
C SER A 356 9.55 -34.39 -8.14
N SER A 357 9.20 -34.42 -6.85
CA SER A 357 7.88 -34.91 -6.42
C SER A 357 6.78 -33.89 -6.69
N PHE A 358 7.11 -32.59 -6.69
CA PHE A 358 6.19 -31.53 -7.08
C PHE A 358 6.02 -31.48 -8.60
N ALA A 359 7.10 -31.62 -9.37
CA ALA A 359 7.03 -31.72 -10.83
C ALA A 359 6.07 -32.84 -11.26
N ASN A 360 6.14 -34.01 -10.62
CA ASN A 360 5.19 -35.11 -10.84
C ASN A 360 3.74 -34.72 -10.48
N PHE A 361 3.54 -34.06 -9.34
CA PHE A 361 2.22 -33.57 -8.93
C PHE A 361 1.63 -32.59 -9.96
N ILE A 362 2.41 -31.67 -10.50
CA ILE A 362 1.96 -30.72 -11.53
C ILE A 362 1.66 -31.43 -12.86
N ALA A 363 2.47 -32.42 -13.25
CA ALA A 363 2.17 -33.24 -14.43
C ALA A 363 0.83 -33.97 -14.29
N ASP A 364 0.57 -34.58 -13.13
CA ASP A 364 -0.70 -35.22 -12.81
C ASP A 364 -1.86 -34.20 -12.79
N LEU A 365 -1.64 -33.01 -12.21
CA LEU A 365 -2.66 -31.95 -12.16
C LEU A 365 -3.02 -31.47 -13.56
N LYS A 366 -2.03 -31.24 -14.43
CA LYS A 366 -2.25 -30.86 -15.84
C LYS A 366 -3.10 -31.90 -16.57
N LYS A 367 -2.87 -33.19 -16.29
CA LYS A 367 -3.69 -34.29 -16.82
C LYS A 367 -5.13 -34.21 -16.30
N VAL A 368 -5.32 -34.07 -14.98
CA VAL A 368 -6.64 -33.95 -14.33
C VAL A 368 -7.44 -32.78 -14.89
N VAL A 369 -6.79 -31.63 -15.08
CA VAL A 369 -7.41 -30.43 -15.67
C VAL A 369 -7.80 -30.66 -17.13
N THR A 370 -6.93 -31.31 -17.93
CA THR A 370 -7.21 -31.63 -19.33
C THR A 370 -8.36 -32.63 -19.47
N ASP A 371 -8.41 -33.63 -18.59
CA ASP A 371 -9.43 -34.67 -18.58
C ASP A 371 -10.72 -34.20 -17.86
N THR A 372 -10.74 -32.99 -17.29
CA THR A 372 -11.83 -32.42 -16.46
C THR A 372 -12.30 -33.37 -15.35
N ASP A 373 -11.37 -34.11 -14.74
CA ASP A 373 -11.67 -35.13 -13.72
C ASP A 373 -11.90 -34.48 -12.35
N GLY A 374 -13.16 -34.13 -12.09
CA GLY A 374 -13.55 -33.45 -10.85
C GLY A 374 -13.21 -34.23 -9.57
N GLU A 375 -13.39 -35.54 -9.56
CA GLU A 375 -13.07 -36.34 -8.37
C GLU A 375 -11.55 -36.48 -8.16
N ALA A 376 -10.76 -36.52 -9.23
CA ALA A 376 -9.31 -36.45 -9.10
C ALA A 376 -8.86 -35.08 -8.57
N LEU A 377 -9.44 -33.98 -9.06
CA LEU A 377 -9.13 -32.64 -8.55
C LEU A 377 -9.44 -32.53 -7.05
N VAL A 378 -10.59 -33.05 -6.61
CA VAL A 378 -10.95 -33.10 -5.19
C VAL A 378 -9.93 -33.92 -4.39
N ARG A 379 -9.48 -35.09 -4.88
CA ARG A 379 -8.45 -35.89 -4.20
C ARG A 379 -7.07 -35.20 -4.15
N MET A 380 -6.74 -34.39 -5.15
CA MET A 380 -5.52 -33.59 -5.18
C MET A 380 -5.60 -32.33 -4.30
N SER A 381 -6.79 -32.00 -3.80
CA SER A 381 -7.02 -30.83 -2.94
C SER A 381 -6.97 -31.19 -1.47
N ALA A 382 -6.55 -30.24 -0.63
CA ALA A 382 -6.61 -30.38 0.82
C ALA A 382 -8.09 -30.51 1.28
N PRO A 383 -8.40 -31.27 2.34
CA PRO A 383 -9.77 -31.40 2.85
C PRO A 383 -10.44 -30.07 3.17
N ASP A 384 -9.63 -29.08 3.55
CA ASP A 384 -9.98 -27.70 3.90
C ASP A 384 -9.59 -26.69 2.81
N ILE A 385 -9.56 -27.11 1.53
CA ILE A 385 -9.23 -26.22 0.40
C ILE A 385 -10.00 -24.91 0.45
N MET A 386 -9.31 -23.78 0.36
CA MET A 386 -9.95 -22.46 0.30
C MET A 386 -10.38 -22.14 -1.14
N LEU A 387 -11.66 -21.79 -1.34
CA LEU A 387 -12.23 -21.46 -2.64
C LEU A 387 -12.55 -19.96 -2.81
N GLY A 388 -12.38 -19.17 -1.76
CA GLY A 388 -12.48 -17.70 -1.80
C GLY A 388 -12.04 -17.04 -0.49
N PHE A 389 -11.87 -15.71 -0.49
CA PHE A 389 -11.41 -14.93 0.68
C PHE A 389 -12.42 -14.85 1.82
N GLY A 390 -13.70 -15.10 1.53
CA GLY A 390 -14.79 -15.07 2.52
C GLY A 390 -14.91 -16.32 3.39
N GLY A 391 -13.98 -17.28 3.29
CA GLY A 391 -13.98 -18.50 4.09
C GLY A 391 -14.85 -19.64 3.55
N SER A 392 -15.30 -19.57 2.30
CA SER A 392 -15.87 -20.72 1.57
C SER A 392 -14.78 -21.72 1.19
N GLY A 393 -15.09 -23.03 1.26
CA GLY A 393 -14.08 -24.05 1.02
C GLY A 393 -14.43 -25.48 1.43
N GLY A 394 -13.46 -26.35 1.22
CA GLY A 394 -13.56 -27.78 1.48
C GLY A 394 -14.07 -28.58 0.29
N HIS A 395 -13.93 -29.91 0.39
CA HIS A 395 -14.27 -30.82 -0.70
C HIS A 395 -15.76 -30.81 -1.10
N ALA A 396 -16.67 -30.49 -0.17
CA ALA A 396 -18.10 -30.40 -0.48
C ALA A 396 -18.39 -29.19 -1.37
N ASP A 397 -17.85 -28.02 -1.02
CA ASP A 397 -18.00 -26.79 -1.79
C ASP A 397 -17.32 -26.92 -3.16
N LEU A 398 -16.15 -27.57 -3.23
CA LEU A 398 -15.46 -27.82 -4.50
C LEU A 398 -16.29 -28.72 -5.42
N ARG A 399 -16.90 -29.79 -4.90
CA ARG A 399 -17.81 -30.64 -5.70
C ARG A 399 -19.02 -29.87 -6.19
N MET A 400 -19.64 -29.07 -5.32
CA MET A 400 -20.79 -28.25 -5.70
C MET A 400 -20.43 -27.28 -6.84
N LEU A 401 -19.23 -26.68 -6.78
CA LEU A 401 -18.72 -25.81 -7.85
C LEU A 401 -18.53 -26.57 -9.17
N LEU A 402 -18.05 -27.81 -9.11
CA LEU A 402 -17.82 -28.69 -10.26
C LEU A 402 -19.11 -29.32 -10.83
N GLU A 403 -20.17 -29.43 -10.04
CA GLU A 403 -21.48 -29.96 -10.46
C GLU A 403 -22.33 -28.92 -11.21
N HIS A 404 -22.06 -27.62 -11.00
CA HIS A 404 -22.79 -26.55 -11.69
C HIS A 404 -22.16 -26.28 -13.07
N PRO A 405 -22.85 -26.52 -14.21
CA PRO A 405 -22.22 -26.51 -15.54
C PRO A 405 -21.47 -25.22 -15.89
N ASP A 406 -22.06 -24.06 -15.59
CA ASP A 406 -21.47 -22.75 -15.94
C ASP A 406 -20.22 -22.48 -15.08
N SER A 407 -20.33 -22.67 -13.76
CA SER A 407 -19.18 -22.51 -12.86
C SER A 407 -18.09 -23.53 -13.10
N ALA A 408 -18.44 -24.76 -13.47
CA ALA A 408 -17.47 -25.80 -13.80
C ALA A 408 -16.70 -25.44 -15.07
N ALA A 409 -17.39 -24.97 -16.12
CA ALA A 409 -16.75 -24.55 -17.36
C ALA A 409 -15.74 -23.43 -17.12
N ASP A 410 -16.14 -22.39 -16.36
CA ASP A 410 -15.26 -21.28 -15.98
C ASP A 410 -14.07 -21.75 -15.15
N LEU A 411 -14.31 -22.60 -14.15
CA LEU A 411 -13.25 -23.13 -13.29
C LEU A 411 -12.22 -23.95 -14.08
N TRP A 412 -12.68 -24.86 -14.95
CA TRP A 412 -11.78 -25.68 -15.75
C TRP A 412 -10.95 -24.84 -16.72
N TRP A 413 -11.58 -23.83 -17.34
CA TRP A 413 -10.88 -22.87 -18.18
C TRP A 413 -9.79 -22.13 -17.38
N SER A 414 -10.12 -21.57 -16.23
CA SER A 414 -9.16 -20.85 -15.39
C SER A 414 -8.04 -21.77 -14.87
N LEU A 415 -8.37 -23.00 -14.45
CA LEU A 415 -7.37 -23.99 -14.04
C LEU A 415 -6.38 -24.30 -15.16
N GLN A 416 -6.86 -24.48 -16.40
CA GLN A 416 -6.00 -24.73 -17.56
C GLN A 416 -5.00 -23.58 -17.78
N HIS A 417 -5.45 -22.34 -17.58
CA HIS A 417 -4.62 -21.15 -17.73
C HIS A 417 -3.71 -20.89 -16.52
N ALA A 418 -4.08 -21.37 -15.32
CA ALA A 418 -3.27 -21.21 -14.11
C ALA A 418 -2.12 -22.23 -14.02
N VAL A 419 -2.30 -23.47 -14.51
CA VAL A 419 -1.26 -24.52 -14.40
C VAL A 419 -0.24 -24.49 -15.55
N ALA A 420 -0.50 -23.76 -16.63
CA ALA A 420 0.36 -23.70 -17.80
C ALA A 420 1.60 -22.79 -17.67
N PRO A 421 1.52 -21.55 -17.12
CA PRO A 421 2.61 -20.57 -17.18
C PRO A 421 3.82 -20.85 -16.29
N GLY A 422 3.73 -21.84 -15.39
CA GLY A 422 4.81 -22.21 -14.46
C GLY A 422 4.43 -21.96 -12.99
N ALA A 423 5.20 -22.57 -12.09
CA ALA A 423 5.02 -22.49 -10.65
C ALA A 423 6.18 -21.75 -9.98
N VAL A 424 5.88 -21.00 -8.92
CA VAL A 424 6.89 -20.31 -8.08
C VAL A 424 6.95 -20.97 -6.71
N LEU A 425 8.14 -21.28 -6.25
CA LEU A 425 8.43 -21.88 -4.95
C LEU A 425 8.30 -20.80 -3.85
N GLU A 426 7.18 -20.82 -3.13
CA GLU A 426 6.96 -19.92 -2.00
C GLU A 426 7.72 -20.38 -0.74
N SER A 427 7.86 -21.68 -0.51
CA SER A 427 8.66 -22.22 0.59
C SER A 427 9.10 -23.64 0.25
N PRO A 428 10.01 -24.27 1.01
CA PRO A 428 10.35 -25.69 0.80
C PRO A 428 9.13 -26.64 0.76
N GLU A 429 7.99 -26.20 1.30
CA GLU A 429 6.75 -26.96 1.39
C GLU A 429 5.60 -26.29 0.65
N ALA A 430 5.82 -25.22 -0.14
CA ALA A 430 4.73 -24.51 -0.81
C ALA A 430 5.14 -23.96 -2.18
N PHE A 431 4.26 -24.13 -3.15
CA PHE A 431 4.33 -23.51 -4.47
C PHE A 431 3.06 -22.71 -4.76
N CYS A 432 3.20 -21.69 -5.60
CA CYS A 432 2.08 -20.89 -6.09
C CYS A 432 2.03 -20.96 -7.62
N LEU A 433 0.82 -20.92 -8.18
CA LEU A 433 0.55 -20.88 -9.63
C LEU A 433 -0.59 -19.89 -9.96
N PRO A 434 -0.63 -19.31 -11.16
CA PRO A 434 0.49 -19.22 -12.10
C PRO A 434 1.53 -18.22 -11.61
N TYR A 435 2.77 -18.33 -12.10
CA TYR A 435 3.86 -17.44 -11.67
C TYR A 435 3.50 -15.94 -11.60
N PRO A 436 2.73 -15.32 -12.52
CA PRO A 436 2.46 -13.88 -12.45
C PRO A 436 1.64 -13.50 -11.20
N SER A 437 0.72 -14.37 -10.78
CA SER A 437 -0.12 -14.17 -9.58
C SER A 437 0.64 -14.44 -8.27
N CYS A 438 1.84 -15.02 -8.37
CA CYS A 438 2.74 -15.33 -7.27
C CYS A 438 3.82 -14.26 -7.08
N LEU A 439 4.01 -13.41 -8.09
CA LEU A 439 4.93 -12.30 -8.01
C LEU A 439 4.44 -11.27 -6.96
N PRO A 440 5.36 -10.56 -6.29
CA PRO A 440 5.02 -9.56 -5.28
C PRO A 440 4.26 -8.37 -5.87
N GLY A 441 3.25 -7.90 -5.15
CA GLY A 441 2.45 -6.72 -5.52
C GLY A 441 3.29 -5.44 -5.70
N SER A 442 4.50 -5.37 -5.12
CA SER A 442 5.43 -4.26 -5.27
C SER A 442 5.99 -4.11 -6.69
N ILE A 443 6.16 -5.20 -7.47
CA ILE A 443 6.46 -5.09 -8.92
C ILE A 443 5.36 -4.28 -9.59
N PHE A 444 4.14 -4.54 -9.14
CA PHE A 444 2.92 -4.01 -9.69
C PHE A 444 2.47 -2.75 -8.97
N GLY A 445 3.32 -2.11 -8.15
CA GLY A 445 2.96 -0.90 -7.42
C GLY A 445 2.50 0.25 -8.33
N ARG A 446 2.73 0.15 -9.65
CA ARG A 446 2.25 1.12 -10.66
C ARG A 446 1.13 0.59 -11.54
N PHE A 447 0.76 -0.67 -11.40
CA PHE A 447 -0.24 -1.36 -12.19
C PHE A 447 -1.47 -1.65 -11.32
N ASP A 448 -2.65 -1.36 -11.85
CA ASP A 448 -3.89 -1.75 -11.17
C ASP A 448 -4.17 -3.22 -11.51
N PRO A 449 -4.14 -4.13 -10.51
CA PRO A 449 -4.29 -5.57 -10.75
C PRO A 449 -5.63 -5.91 -11.43
N GLN A 450 -6.67 -5.07 -11.26
CA GLN A 450 -7.98 -5.26 -11.86
C GLN A 450 -8.03 -4.97 -13.36
N ILE A 451 -6.98 -4.40 -13.95
CA ILE A 451 -6.92 -4.13 -15.38
C ILE A 451 -5.58 -4.57 -15.98
N THR A 452 -4.75 -5.28 -15.21
CA THR A 452 -3.42 -5.69 -15.63
C THR A 452 -3.42 -7.11 -16.15
N LEU A 453 -2.79 -7.28 -17.31
CA LEU A 453 -2.60 -8.55 -18.00
C LEU A 453 -1.12 -8.85 -18.19
N PHE A 454 -0.81 -10.14 -18.26
CA PHE A 454 0.52 -10.64 -18.58
C PHE A 454 0.46 -11.45 -19.85
N VAL A 455 1.30 -11.13 -20.83
CA VAL A 455 1.48 -11.99 -22.00
C VAL A 455 2.16 -13.28 -21.53
N THR A 456 1.52 -14.43 -21.73
CA THR A 456 2.01 -15.73 -21.25
C THR A 456 2.75 -16.54 -22.30
N GLN A 457 2.76 -16.07 -23.55
CA GLN A 457 3.39 -16.76 -24.66
C GLN A 457 4.38 -15.84 -25.40
N PRO A 458 5.53 -16.36 -25.84
CA PRO A 458 6.38 -15.61 -26.75
C PRO A 458 5.68 -15.43 -28.10
N GLN A 459 5.97 -14.33 -28.76
CA GLN A 459 5.45 -13.98 -30.09
C GLN A 459 3.93 -13.83 -30.17
N ALA A 460 3.28 -13.40 -29.08
CA ALA A 460 1.85 -13.13 -29.08
C ALA A 460 1.51 -11.94 -30.01
N PRO A 461 0.64 -12.10 -31.01
CA PRO A 461 0.27 -11.01 -31.91
C PRO A 461 -0.67 -10.02 -31.21
N LEU A 462 -0.28 -8.75 -31.19
CA LEU A 462 -1.17 -7.62 -30.95
C LEU A 462 -1.77 -7.18 -32.28
N ARG A 463 -3.10 -7.16 -32.37
CA ARG A 463 -3.84 -6.94 -33.61
C ARG A 463 -4.59 -5.62 -33.61
N ALA A 464 -4.87 -5.08 -34.79
CA ALA A 464 -5.67 -3.87 -34.96
C ALA A 464 -7.16 -4.07 -34.70
N GLU A 465 -7.64 -5.31 -34.88
CA GLU A 465 -9.03 -5.73 -34.75
C GLU A 465 -9.10 -7.03 -33.93
N PRO A 466 -10.22 -7.31 -33.23
CA PRO A 466 -10.41 -8.51 -32.44
C PRO A 466 -10.72 -9.74 -33.31
N SER A 467 -9.78 -10.10 -34.19
CA SER A 467 -9.94 -11.20 -35.15
C SER A 467 -8.60 -11.82 -35.51
N ASP A 468 -8.57 -13.14 -35.77
CA ASP A 468 -7.38 -13.85 -36.24
C ASP A 468 -6.87 -13.34 -37.59
N SER A 469 -7.77 -12.69 -38.36
CA SER A 469 -7.44 -12.04 -39.63
C SER A 469 -7.04 -10.58 -39.49
N GLY A 470 -7.20 -9.99 -38.30
CA GLY A 470 -6.85 -8.60 -38.02
C GLY A 470 -5.35 -8.36 -38.21
N ALA A 471 -4.99 -7.22 -38.81
CA ALA A 471 -3.61 -6.85 -39.07
C ALA A 471 -2.78 -6.86 -37.77
N ILE A 472 -1.62 -7.52 -37.78
CA ILE A 472 -0.69 -7.53 -36.65
C ILE A 472 0.00 -6.16 -36.58
N ILE A 473 -0.23 -5.43 -35.49
CA ILE A 473 0.42 -4.15 -35.21
C ILE A 473 1.80 -4.39 -34.58
N ARG A 474 1.89 -5.36 -33.67
CA ARG A 474 3.10 -5.68 -32.92
C ARG A 474 3.14 -7.15 -32.53
N VAL A 475 4.34 -7.69 -32.40
CA VAL A 475 4.59 -9.00 -31.81
C VAL A 475 5.09 -8.78 -30.39
N LEU A 476 4.42 -9.41 -29.44
CA LEU A 476 4.69 -9.30 -28.00
C LEU A 476 5.48 -10.53 -27.53
N ASP A 477 6.34 -10.33 -26.55
CA ASP A 477 7.12 -11.31 -25.84
C ASP A 477 7.11 -11.00 -24.33
N HIS A 478 6.11 -11.56 -23.65
CA HIS A 478 5.94 -11.49 -22.20
C HIS A 478 5.79 -10.09 -21.59
N GLU A 479 5.33 -9.10 -22.36
CA GLU A 479 5.03 -7.77 -21.82
C GLU A 479 3.85 -7.77 -20.84
N VAL A 480 3.87 -6.81 -19.91
CA VAL A 480 2.72 -6.42 -19.09
C VAL A 480 1.83 -5.45 -19.88
N LEU A 481 0.53 -5.71 -19.90
CA LEU A 481 -0.47 -4.92 -20.63
C LEU A 481 -1.52 -4.37 -19.65
N ILE A 482 -2.23 -3.33 -20.07
CA ILE A 482 -3.38 -2.77 -19.36
C ILE A 482 -4.61 -2.90 -20.25
N ILE A 483 -5.75 -3.35 -19.71
CA ILE A 483 -7.05 -3.33 -20.40
C ILE A 483 -7.39 -1.90 -20.75
N ASP A 484 -7.78 -1.64 -22.01
CA ASP A 484 -8.20 -0.30 -22.43
C ASP A 484 -9.58 0.03 -21.83
N PRO A 485 -9.68 0.94 -20.84
CA PRO A 485 -10.95 1.23 -20.18
C PRO A 485 -11.94 1.95 -21.12
N GLN A 486 -11.49 2.50 -22.23
CA GLN A 486 -12.36 3.16 -23.21
C GLN A 486 -13.12 2.17 -24.09
N ARG A 487 -12.70 0.90 -24.10
CA ARG A 487 -13.31 -0.18 -24.87
C ARG A 487 -13.90 -1.20 -23.90
N SER A 488 -15.00 -0.80 -23.26
CA SER A 488 -15.64 -1.54 -22.15
C SER A 488 -16.34 -2.83 -22.56
N GLU A 489 -16.50 -3.09 -23.86
CA GLU A 489 -17.04 -4.35 -24.37
C GLU A 489 -15.88 -5.34 -24.54
N LEU A 490 -15.69 -6.21 -23.55
CA LEU A 490 -14.79 -7.34 -23.67
C LEU A 490 -15.43 -8.35 -24.63
N GLU A 491 -14.80 -8.57 -25.78
CA GLU A 491 -15.13 -9.71 -26.62
C GLU A 491 -14.52 -10.97 -26.00
N ASP A 492 -15.28 -12.07 -25.96
CA ASP A 492 -14.86 -13.29 -25.24
C ASP A 492 -13.51 -13.87 -25.72
N ALA A 493 -13.15 -13.63 -26.99
CA ALA A 493 -11.93 -14.17 -27.60
C ALA A 493 -10.74 -13.18 -27.63
N TYR A 494 -10.98 -11.87 -27.61
CA TYR A 494 -9.94 -10.84 -27.71
C TYR A 494 -10.13 -9.73 -26.68
N LEU A 495 -9.03 -9.39 -26.02
CA LEU A 495 -9.00 -8.34 -25.01
C LEU A 495 -8.47 -7.05 -25.65
N PRO A 496 -9.19 -5.92 -25.52
CA PRO A 496 -8.68 -4.61 -25.89
C PRO A 496 -7.62 -4.19 -24.86
N VAL A 497 -6.42 -3.89 -25.34
CA VAL A 497 -5.26 -3.63 -24.47
C VAL A 497 -4.48 -2.42 -24.93
N MET A 498 -3.77 -1.82 -23.98
CA MET A 498 -2.85 -0.72 -24.18
C MET A 498 -1.49 -1.05 -23.54
N LEU A 499 -0.43 -0.79 -24.29
CA LEU A 499 0.94 -0.85 -23.81
C LEU A 499 1.32 0.48 -23.16
N ARG A 500 2.38 0.47 -22.34
CA ARG A 500 2.84 1.69 -21.66
C ARG A 500 3.30 2.80 -22.61
N ASP A 501 3.74 2.46 -23.81
CA ASP A 501 4.09 3.44 -24.87
C ASP A 501 2.86 4.06 -25.57
N GLY A 502 1.65 3.71 -25.14
CA GLY A 502 0.38 4.17 -25.70
C GLY A 502 -0.11 3.36 -26.91
N THR A 503 0.64 2.34 -27.36
CA THR A 503 0.18 1.45 -28.43
C THR A 503 -1.06 0.70 -27.97
N GLN A 504 -2.14 0.82 -28.73
CA GLN A 504 -3.39 0.11 -28.49
C GLN A 504 -3.61 -1.00 -29.52
N GLY A 505 -4.31 -2.06 -29.10
CA GLY A 505 -4.71 -3.14 -29.98
C GLY A 505 -5.54 -4.20 -29.26
N PHE A 506 -5.62 -5.37 -29.88
CA PHE A 506 -6.35 -6.53 -29.36
C PHE A 506 -5.40 -7.71 -29.25
N ILE A 507 -5.44 -8.41 -28.12
CA ILE A 507 -4.70 -9.65 -27.90
C ILE A 507 -5.68 -10.80 -27.68
N ALA A 508 -5.39 -11.98 -28.22
CA ALA A 508 -6.21 -13.16 -27.95
C ALA A 508 -6.20 -13.46 -26.44
N ARG A 509 -7.36 -13.75 -25.87
CA ARG A 509 -7.51 -14.04 -24.43
C ARG A 509 -6.60 -15.19 -23.99
N THR A 510 -6.37 -16.17 -24.85
CA THR A 510 -5.50 -17.34 -24.59
C THR A 510 -4.00 -17.00 -24.56
N HIS A 511 -3.59 -15.81 -24.98
CA HIS A 511 -2.20 -15.37 -24.95
C HIS A 511 -1.88 -14.46 -23.76
N ALA A 512 -2.88 -14.17 -22.92
CA ALA A 512 -2.73 -13.30 -21.77
C ALA A 512 -3.33 -13.94 -20.52
N HIS A 513 -2.84 -13.54 -19.36
CA HIS A 513 -3.37 -13.93 -18.06
C HIS A 513 -3.66 -12.71 -17.22
N TRP A 514 -4.83 -12.67 -16.59
CA TRP A 514 -5.20 -11.59 -15.68
C TRP A 514 -4.44 -11.72 -14.37
N MET A 515 -3.98 -10.59 -13.84
CA MET A 515 -3.27 -10.60 -12.57
C MET A 515 -4.12 -11.14 -11.40
N ILE A 516 -5.44 -10.95 -11.49
CA ILE A 516 -6.42 -11.34 -10.47
C ILE A 516 -7.23 -12.59 -10.87
N ASP A 517 -6.80 -13.33 -11.90
CA ASP A 517 -7.42 -14.61 -12.24
C ASP A 517 -7.17 -15.65 -11.12
N TYR A 518 -7.69 -16.86 -11.30
CA TYR A 518 -7.48 -17.94 -10.36
C TYR A 518 -6.00 -18.21 -10.09
N ARG A 519 -5.68 -18.25 -8.80
CA ARG A 519 -4.38 -18.61 -8.25
C ARG A 519 -4.49 -19.83 -7.35
N LEU A 520 -3.52 -20.72 -7.50
CA LEU A 520 -3.37 -21.93 -6.71
C LEU A 520 -2.25 -21.75 -5.70
N SER A 521 -2.49 -22.17 -4.46
CA SER A 521 -1.42 -22.49 -3.51
C SER A 521 -1.40 -23.99 -3.32
N VAL A 522 -0.23 -24.62 -3.55
CA VAL A 522 -0.02 -26.05 -3.37
C VAL A 522 0.97 -26.25 -2.25
N VAL A 523 0.57 -26.98 -1.23
CA VAL A 523 1.35 -27.19 -0.01
C VAL A 523 1.68 -28.68 0.16
N ARG A 524 2.88 -28.99 0.62
CA ARG A 524 3.31 -30.33 1.00
C ARG A 524 2.84 -30.61 2.42
N GLY A 525 2.00 -31.63 2.56
CA GLY A 525 1.64 -32.19 3.86
C GLY A 525 2.14 -33.63 4.02
N PRO A 526 1.70 -34.32 5.10
CA PRO A 526 2.02 -35.74 5.33
C PRO A 526 1.56 -36.68 4.21
N GLN A 527 0.58 -36.26 3.40
CA GLN A 527 0.04 -37.02 2.27
C GLN A 527 0.64 -36.61 0.92
N GLY A 528 1.74 -35.86 0.94
CA GLY A 528 2.36 -35.26 -0.25
C GLY A 528 1.76 -33.90 -0.59
N TRP A 529 1.95 -33.47 -1.83
CA TRP A 529 1.45 -32.20 -2.34
C TRP A 529 -0.08 -32.19 -2.47
N ARG A 530 -0.70 -31.10 -2.02
CA ARG A 530 -2.13 -30.86 -2.13
C ARG A 530 -2.43 -29.40 -2.45
N ILE A 531 -3.49 -29.16 -3.22
CA ILE A 531 -4.01 -27.80 -3.47
C ILE A 531 -4.64 -27.29 -2.17
N GLN A 532 -4.01 -26.31 -1.54
CA GLN A 532 -4.50 -25.69 -0.30
C GLN A 532 -5.49 -24.56 -0.59
N SER A 533 -5.31 -23.84 -1.69
CA SER A 533 -6.24 -22.80 -2.12
C SER A 533 -6.37 -22.74 -3.62
N LEU A 534 -7.57 -22.39 -4.09
CA LEU A 534 -7.93 -22.13 -5.47
C LEU A 534 -8.89 -20.93 -5.46
N VAL A 535 -8.35 -19.74 -5.63
CA VAL A 535 -9.08 -18.48 -5.42
C VAL A 535 -8.88 -17.55 -6.60
N GLY A 536 -9.88 -16.76 -6.98
CA GLY A 536 -9.76 -15.71 -7.99
C GLY A 536 -10.60 -14.49 -7.63
N GLY A 537 -10.33 -13.36 -8.30
CA GLY A 537 -11.24 -12.22 -8.37
C GLY A 537 -11.15 -11.15 -7.28
N ASP A 538 -9.97 -10.89 -6.72
CA ASP A 538 -9.74 -9.83 -5.72
C ASP A 538 -8.93 -8.63 -6.24
#